data_AF-A0A3D8Y6Y2-F1
#
_entry.id   AF-A0A3D8Y6Y2-F1
#
_cell.length_a   1.000
_cell.length_b   1.000
_cell.length_c   1.000
_cell.angle_alpha   90.00
_cell.angle_beta   90.00
_cell.angle_gamma   90.00
#
_symmetry.space_group_name_H-M   'P 1'
#
loop_
_entity.id
_entity.type
_entity.pdbx_description
1 polymer ?
#
loop_
_entity_poly.entity_id
_entity_poly.type
_entity_poly.pdbx_seq_one_letter_code
_entity_poly.pdbx_strand_id
1 'polypeptide(L)'
;MEKNKETLDQALAQLAQYQPPDKAWNDIEQKLGEHTLHQALNNLPQHQPADDLWEQIEQEISQPKGNSFRKALAAAVVIIASSLVIWLMERTPGKQISYSEEIVDQRLHISDTQPIDTQYENLKVWCETESVVCNRPDFKELTKEYETLRNATDQLMQAMGSYNAEPELVRQLTAVEQEKTVILNKMAKLI
;
A
#
# COMPACT_ATOMS: atom_id res chain seq x y z
N MET A 1 41.11 0.73 -19.90
CA MET A 1 40.52 0.62 -21.24
C MET A 1 39.60 -0.58 -21.25
N GLU A 2 38.31 -0.33 -21.37
CA GLU A 2 37.28 -1.38 -21.37
C GLU A 2 37.40 -2.21 -22.65
N LYS A 3 37.51 -3.54 -22.52
CA LYS A 3 37.86 -4.43 -23.64
C LYS A 3 36.71 -4.75 -24.60
N ASN A 4 35.49 -4.34 -24.29
CA ASN A 4 34.28 -4.76 -25.01
C ASN A 4 33.38 -3.60 -25.48
N LYS A 5 33.88 -2.36 -25.42
CA LYS A 5 33.08 -1.18 -25.78
C LYS A 5 32.52 -1.26 -27.21
N GLU A 6 33.35 -1.66 -28.17
CA GLU A 6 32.94 -1.77 -29.57
C GLU A 6 31.88 -2.86 -29.79
N THR A 7 32.00 -3.99 -29.10
CA THR A 7 31.01 -5.08 -29.14
C THR A 7 29.67 -4.66 -28.56
N LEU A 8 29.69 -3.88 -27.47
CA LEU A 8 28.50 -3.35 -26.83
C LEU A 8 27.80 -2.31 -27.73
N ASP A 9 28.57 -1.36 -28.28
CA ASP A 9 28.04 -0.34 -29.19
C ASP A 9 27.38 -0.98 -30.42
N GLN A 10 28.00 -2.04 -30.96
CA GLN A 10 27.47 -2.77 -32.10
C GLN A 10 26.22 -3.60 -31.76
N ALA A 11 26.14 -4.18 -30.56
CA ALA A 11 24.97 -4.91 -30.10
C ALA A 11 23.77 -3.98 -29.84
N LEU A 12 24.03 -2.81 -29.23
CA LEU A 12 23.02 -1.78 -28.99
C LEU A 12 22.45 -1.24 -30.30
N ALA A 13 23.29 -1.05 -31.32
CA ALA A 13 22.85 -0.61 -32.65
C ALA A 13 21.96 -1.63 -33.40
N GLN A 14 22.00 -2.91 -33.01
CA GLN A 14 21.20 -3.98 -33.62
C GLN A 14 19.88 -4.26 -32.90
N LEU A 15 19.61 -3.59 -31.79
CA LEU A 15 18.35 -3.75 -31.08
C LEU A 15 17.19 -3.22 -31.92
N ALA A 16 16.21 -4.09 -32.17
CA ALA A 16 14.97 -3.68 -32.80
C ALA A 16 14.24 -2.68 -31.88
N GLN A 17 13.96 -1.50 -32.41
CA GLN A 17 13.12 -0.52 -31.73
C GLN A 17 11.67 -0.96 -31.87
N TYR A 18 11.14 -1.57 -30.81
CA TYR A 18 9.72 -1.89 -30.72
C TYR A 18 8.99 -0.72 -30.09
N GLN A 19 8.35 0.10 -30.92
CA GLN A 19 7.40 1.08 -30.46
C GLN A 19 5.98 0.53 -30.65
N PRO A 20 5.15 0.49 -29.60
CA PRO A 20 3.76 0.11 -29.77
C PRO A 20 3.05 1.09 -30.72
N PRO A 21 2.09 0.61 -31.53
CA PRO A 21 1.32 1.48 -32.41
C PRO A 21 0.52 2.48 -31.59
N ASP A 22 0.38 3.73 -32.06
CA ASP A 22 -0.32 4.83 -31.36
C ASP A 22 -1.73 4.45 -30.90
N LYS A 23 -2.40 3.57 -31.66
CA LYS A 23 -3.71 3.03 -31.32
C LYS A 23 -3.71 2.31 -29.97
N ALA A 24 -2.62 1.63 -29.59
CA ALA A 24 -2.53 0.94 -28.31
C ALA A 24 -2.60 1.92 -27.13
N TRP A 25 -1.99 3.10 -27.25
CA TRP A 25 -2.04 4.13 -26.22
C TRP A 25 -3.44 4.75 -26.11
N ASN A 26 -4.07 5.05 -27.25
CA ASN A 26 -5.43 5.58 -27.27
C ASN A 26 -6.44 4.60 -26.69
N ASP A 27 -6.29 3.29 -26.98
CA ASP A 27 -7.16 2.24 -26.44
C ASP A 27 -6.98 2.10 -24.90
N ILE A 28 -5.77 2.30 -24.39
CA ILE A 28 -5.47 2.30 -22.95
C ILE A 28 -6.11 3.53 -22.27
N GLU A 29 -5.93 4.71 -22.83
CA GLU A 29 -6.50 5.96 -22.32
C GLU A 29 -8.03 5.91 -22.29
N GLN A 30 -8.65 5.39 -23.34
CA GLN A 30 -10.11 5.23 -23.40
C GLN A 30 -10.65 4.27 -22.31
N LYS A 31 -9.94 3.18 -22.04
CA LYS A 31 -10.35 2.19 -21.02
C LYS A 31 -10.12 2.69 -19.59
N LEU A 32 -9.07 3.48 -19.38
CA LEU A 32 -8.75 4.09 -18.09
C LEU A 32 -9.46 5.43 -17.85
N GLY A 33 -10.19 5.93 -18.84
CA GLY A 33 -10.92 7.19 -18.74
C GLY A 33 -11.92 7.21 -17.57
N GLU A 34 -12.04 8.39 -16.97
CA GLU A 34 -12.85 8.67 -15.79
C GLU A 34 -14.31 8.21 -15.94
N HIS A 35 -14.86 8.26 -17.16
CA HIS A 35 -16.23 7.82 -17.45
C HIS A 35 -16.41 6.30 -17.27
N THR A 36 -15.44 5.50 -17.72
CA THR A 36 -15.45 4.03 -17.59
C THR A 36 -15.35 3.62 -16.13
N LEU A 37 -14.54 4.35 -15.34
CA LEU A 37 -14.39 4.14 -13.90
C LEU A 37 -15.69 4.43 -13.14
N HIS A 38 -16.35 5.55 -13.42
CA HIS A 38 -17.63 5.89 -12.79
C HIS A 38 -18.73 4.88 -13.11
N GLN A 39 -18.77 4.36 -14.33
CA GLN A 39 -19.70 3.29 -14.71
C GLN A 39 -19.41 1.98 -13.96
N ALA A 40 -18.14 1.61 -13.80
CA ALA A 40 -17.75 0.43 -13.05
C ALA A 40 -18.09 0.55 -11.56
N LEU A 41 -17.86 1.72 -10.96
CA LEU A 41 -18.22 2.00 -9.56
C LEU A 41 -19.73 1.89 -9.31
N ASN A 42 -20.54 2.41 -10.23
CA ASN A 42 -22.01 2.33 -10.11
C ASN A 42 -22.56 0.91 -10.30
N ASN A 43 -21.81 0.03 -10.96
CA ASN A 43 -22.19 -1.36 -11.19
C ASN A 43 -21.64 -2.32 -10.14
N LEU A 44 -20.94 -1.83 -9.11
CA LEU A 44 -20.46 -2.68 -8.03
C LEU A 44 -21.66 -3.24 -7.24
N PRO A 45 -21.73 -4.57 -7.07
CA PRO A 45 -22.78 -5.16 -6.26
C PRO A 45 -22.62 -4.72 -4.81
N GLN A 46 -23.70 -4.18 -4.25
CA GLN A 46 -23.76 -3.90 -2.82
C GLN A 46 -24.08 -5.21 -2.10
N HIS A 47 -23.04 -5.84 -1.58
CA HIS A 47 -23.19 -7.00 -0.70
C HIS A 47 -23.30 -6.51 0.74
N GLN A 48 -24.50 -6.58 1.29
CA GLN A 48 -24.70 -6.44 2.72
C GLN A 48 -24.94 -7.85 3.29
N PRO A 49 -24.25 -8.25 4.37
CA PRO A 49 -24.56 -9.51 5.03
C PRO A 49 -26.02 -9.48 5.51
N ALA A 50 -26.64 -10.66 5.58
CA ALA A 50 -27.97 -10.77 6.18
C ALA A 50 -27.91 -10.34 7.65
N ASP A 51 -28.94 -9.63 8.13
CA ASP A 51 -28.94 -9.02 9.46
C ASP A 51 -28.77 -10.06 10.58
N ASP A 52 -29.23 -11.29 10.34
CA ASP A 52 -29.17 -12.41 11.29
C ASP A 52 -27.82 -13.14 11.30
N LEU A 53 -26.93 -12.84 10.35
CA LEU A 53 -25.64 -13.52 10.21
C LEU A 53 -24.72 -13.24 11.40
N TRP A 54 -24.80 -12.01 11.94
CA TRP A 54 -24.07 -11.65 13.16
C TRP A 54 -24.61 -12.36 14.40
N GLU A 55 -25.94 -12.50 14.52
CA GLU A 55 -26.57 -13.23 15.63
C GLU A 55 -26.21 -14.73 15.59
N GLN A 56 -26.13 -15.33 14.41
CA GLN A 56 -25.73 -16.72 14.24
C GLN A 56 -24.26 -16.94 14.67
N ILE A 57 -23.36 -16.04 14.27
CA ILE A 57 -21.94 -16.10 14.68
C ILE A 57 -21.83 -15.98 16.21
N GLU A 58 -22.57 -15.06 16.82
CA GLU A 58 -22.54 -14.85 18.27
C GLU A 58 -23.10 -16.05 19.04
N GLN A 59 -24.13 -16.71 18.51
CA GLN A 59 -24.67 -17.95 19.07
C GLN A 59 -23.69 -19.11 18.95
N GLU A 60 -22.99 -19.28 17.83
CA GLU A 60 -21.99 -20.34 17.66
C GLU A 60 -20.77 -20.17 18.58
N ILE A 61 -20.37 -18.92 18.84
CA ILE A 61 -19.27 -18.60 19.78
C ILE A 61 -19.71 -18.84 21.23
N SER A 62 -20.99 -18.58 21.54
CA SER A 62 -21.51 -18.63 22.92
C SER A 62 -21.93 -20.01 23.39
N GLN A 63 -22.03 -21.02 22.52
CA GLN A 63 -22.38 -22.37 22.94
C GLN A 63 -21.14 -23.12 23.46
N PRO A 64 -21.05 -23.44 24.78
CA PRO A 64 -20.07 -24.41 25.23
C PRO A 64 -20.38 -25.73 24.55
N LYS A 65 -19.40 -26.31 23.84
CA LYS A 65 -19.52 -27.63 23.20
C LYS A 65 -19.96 -28.67 24.24
N GLY A 66 -21.26 -28.87 24.33
CA GLY A 66 -21.92 -29.73 25.29
C GLY A 66 -21.53 -31.17 25.00
N ASN A 67 -20.77 -31.75 25.91
CA ASN A 67 -20.18 -33.07 25.79
C ASN A 67 -21.26 -34.17 25.87
N SER A 68 -21.99 -34.41 24.78
CA SER A 68 -22.97 -35.50 24.65
C SER A 68 -22.32 -36.75 24.05
N PHE A 69 -21.29 -37.27 24.72
CA PHE A 69 -20.54 -38.46 24.26
C PHE A 69 -21.00 -39.78 24.91
N ARG A 70 -22.26 -39.88 25.37
CA ARG A 70 -22.73 -41.09 26.09
C ARG A 70 -23.69 -42.00 25.33
N LYS A 71 -24.01 -41.73 24.05
CA LYS A 71 -24.88 -42.63 23.25
C LYS A 71 -24.41 -42.91 21.82
N ALA A 72 -23.13 -42.72 21.50
CA ALA A 72 -22.63 -42.81 20.11
C ALA A 72 -21.60 -43.92 19.84
N LEU A 73 -21.44 -44.93 20.69
CA LEU A 73 -20.38 -45.95 20.49
C LEU A 73 -20.73 -47.08 19.51
N ALA A 74 -22.01 -47.28 19.16
CA ALA A 74 -22.40 -48.33 18.22
C ALA A 74 -22.43 -47.87 16.74
N ALA A 75 -22.85 -46.63 16.48
CA ALA A 75 -22.90 -46.08 15.11
C ALA A 75 -21.55 -45.51 14.63
N ALA A 76 -20.66 -45.12 15.55
CA ALA A 76 -19.38 -44.50 15.21
C ALA A 76 -18.44 -45.44 14.43
N VAL A 77 -18.46 -46.75 14.70
CA VAL A 77 -17.56 -47.69 14.00
C VAL A 77 -17.90 -47.79 12.51
N VAL A 78 -19.19 -47.77 12.16
CA VAL A 78 -19.65 -47.84 10.75
C VAL A 78 -19.36 -46.53 10.00
N ILE A 79 -19.53 -45.39 10.66
CA ILE A 79 -19.22 -44.07 10.09
C ILE A 79 -17.71 -43.90 9.93
N ILE A 80 -16.90 -44.31 10.91
CA ILE A 80 -15.43 -44.25 10.82
C ILE A 80 -14.92 -45.16 9.71
N ALA A 81 -15.41 -46.41 9.61
CA ALA A 81 -14.98 -47.33 8.56
C ALA A 81 -15.37 -46.85 7.14
N SER A 82 -16.59 -46.32 6.97
CA SER A 82 -17.03 -45.79 5.66
C SER A 82 -16.30 -44.50 5.28
N SER A 83 -16.06 -43.59 6.23
CA SER A 83 -15.29 -42.36 6.01
C SER A 83 -13.83 -42.66 5.65
N LEU A 84 -13.20 -43.68 6.25
CA LEU A 84 -11.84 -44.12 5.92
C LEU A 84 -11.73 -44.65 4.50
N VAL A 85 -12.74 -45.39 4.01
CA VAL A 85 -12.77 -45.91 2.64
C VAL A 85 -12.92 -44.78 1.62
N ILE A 86 -13.81 -43.82 1.89
CA ILE A 86 -14.01 -42.65 1.01
C ILE A 86 -12.73 -41.79 0.97
N TRP A 87 -12.11 -41.52 2.12
CA TRP A 87 -10.88 -40.73 2.21
C TRP A 87 -9.68 -41.40 1.53
N LEU A 88 -9.63 -42.74 1.50
CA LEU A 88 -8.59 -43.48 0.78
C LEU A 88 -8.77 -43.43 -0.75
N MET A 89 -10.02 -43.28 -1.21
CA MET A 89 -10.38 -43.37 -2.64
C MET A 89 -10.33 -42.02 -3.36
N GLU A 90 -10.38 -40.90 -2.63
CA GLU A 90 -10.37 -39.52 -3.17
C GLU A 90 -8.96 -38.90 -3.35
N ARG A 91 -7.90 -39.71 -3.32
CA ARG A 91 -6.55 -39.26 -3.73
C ARG A 91 -6.44 -39.13 -5.25
N THR A 92 -7.29 -38.30 -5.86
CA THR A 92 -7.02 -37.77 -7.20
C THR A 92 -5.82 -36.81 -7.10
N PRO A 93 -4.81 -36.90 -7.98
CA PRO A 93 -3.70 -35.96 -7.98
C PRO A 93 -4.23 -34.55 -8.15
N GLY A 94 -4.01 -33.73 -7.11
CA GLY A 94 -4.57 -32.39 -6.97
C GLY A 94 -4.27 -31.54 -8.19
N LYS A 95 -5.33 -30.87 -8.68
CA LYS A 95 -5.28 -29.83 -9.70
C LYS A 95 -4.19 -28.83 -9.29
N GLN A 96 -3.13 -28.73 -10.09
CA GLN A 96 -1.98 -27.90 -9.80
C GLN A 96 -2.37 -26.43 -10.00
N ILE A 97 -2.78 -25.77 -8.91
CA ILE A 97 -3.14 -24.35 -8.95
C ILE A 97 -1.82 -23.57 -8.91
N SER A 98 -1.43 -23.01 -10.06
CA SER A 98 -0.36 -22.02 -10.12
C SER A 98 -0.95 -20.69 -9.63
N TYR A 99 -0.46 -20.22 -8.49
CA TYR A 99 -0.72 -18.87 -8.02
C TYR A 99 0.59 -18.08 -8.08
N SER A 100 0.49 -16.81 -8.45
CA SER A 100 1.60 -15.86 -8.45
C SER A 100 1.26 -14.81 -7.41
N GLU A 101 2.01 -14.80 -6.32
CA GLU A 101 1.96 -13.73 -5.32
C GLU A 101 3.03 -12.69 -5.67
N GLU A 102 2.61 -11.43 -5.76
CA GLU A 102 3.53 -10.29 -5.84
C GLU A 102 3.62 -9.66 -4.46
N ILE A 103 4.82 -9.69 -3.88
CA ILE A 103 5.09 -9.04 -2.59
C ILE A 103 5.24 -7.55 -2.87
N VAL A 104 4.19 -6.80 -2.60
CA VAL A 104 4.23 -5.34 -2.60
C VAL A 104 5.03 -4.90 -1.37
N ASP A 105 6.21 -4.31 -1.57
CA ASP A 105 6.98 -3.72 -0.48
C ASP A 105 6.24 -2.46 -0.01
N GLN A 106 5.60 -2.56 1.15
CA GLN A 106 4.79 -1.50 1.75
C GLN A 106 5.60 -0.23 2.04
N ARG A 107 6.94 -0.28 1.99
CA ARG A 107 7.84 0.87 2.09
C ARG A 107 7.86 1.74 0.83
N LEU A 108 7.47 1.20 -0.33
CA LEU A 108 7.36 1.95 -1.59
C LEU A 108 6.04 2.73 -1.68
N HIS A 109 5.15 2.56 -0.70
CA HIS A 109 3.85 3.25 -0.68
C HIS A 109 4.01 4.67 -0.12
N ILE A 110 4.17 5.63 -1.03
CA ILE A 110 4.21 7.05 -0.69
C ILE A 110 2.77 7.48 -0.35
N SER A 111 2.53 7.90 0.90
CA SER A 111 1.24 8.51 1.27
C SER A 111 1.22 9.98 0.86
N ASP A 112 0.21 10.35 0.08
CA ASP A 112 0.05 11.68 -0.56
C ASP A 112 -0.25 12.84 0.41
N THR A 113 -0.49 12.56 1.69
CA THR A 113 -0.75 13.59 2.71
C THR A 113 -0.02 13.23 3.99
N GLN A 114 1.08 13.93 4.26
CA GLN A 114 1.89 13.72 5.44
C GLN A 114 1.32 14.52 6.61
N PRO A 115 0.99 13.88 7.75
CA PRO A 115 0.46 14.54 8.93
C PRO A 115 1.43 15.58 9.54
N ILE A 116 2.72 15.53 9.19
CA ILE A 116 3.75 16.47 9.68
C ILE A 116 3.54 17.89 9.13
N ASP A 117 3.16 18.05 7.86
CA ASP A 117 3.02 19.39 7.26
C ASP A 117 1.79 20.11 7.81
N THR A 118 0.71 19.37 8.08
CA THR A 118 -0.47 19.90 8.77
C THR A 118 -0.12 20.44 10.16
N GLN A 119 0.77 19.77 10.89
CA GLN A 119 1.20 20.22 12.22
C GLN A 119 2.06 21.49 12.15
N TYR A 120 2.85 21.64 11.08
CA TYR A 120 3.59 22.87 10.84
C TYR A 120 2.67 24.05 10.47
N GLU A 121 1.63 23.82 9.66
CA GLU A 121 0.65 24.88 9.36
C GLU A 121 -0.11 25.33 10.62
N ASN A 122 -0.49 24.38 11.47
CA ASN A 122 -1.11 24.71 12.77
C ASN A 122 -0.16 25.54 13.66
N LEU A 123 1.13 25.22 13.65
CA LEU A 123 2.15 25.98 14.37
C LEU A 123 2.26 27.44 13.87
N LYS A 124 2.18 27.63 12.54
CA LYS A 124 2.19 28.96 11.91
C LYS A 124 1.00 29.81 12.35
N VAL A 125 -0.18 29.21 12.49
CA VAL A 125 -1.39 29.93 12.98
C VAL A 125 -1.19 30.44 14.41
N TRP A 126 -0.47 29.70 15.27
CA TRP A 126 -0.15 30.18 16.62
C TRP A 126 0.79 31.39 16.60
N CYS A 127 1.70 31.46 15.63
CA CYS A 127 2.55 32.64 15.44
C CYS A 127 1.79 33.92 15.06
N GLU A 128 0.60 33.80 14.46
CA GLU A 128 -0.27 34.97 14.18
C GLU A 128 -0.93 35.52 15.45
N THR A 129 -1.13 34.67 16.45
CA THR A 129 -1.83 35.01 17.69
C THR A 129 -0.86 35.40 18.81
N GLU A 130 0.32 34.76 18.90
CA GLU A 130 1.31 34.97 19.97
C GLU A 130 2.73 35.18 19.40
N SER A 131 3.14 36.45 19.27
CA SER A 131 4.23 36.87 18.37
C SER A 131 5.65 36.90 18.97
N VAL A 132 5.81 36.63 20.27
CA VAL A 132 7.10 36.83 20.97
C VAL A 132 8.11 35.74 20.62
N VAL A 133 7.67 34.49 20.53
CA VAL A 133 8.54 33.33 20.20
C VAL A 133 8.90 33.34 18.71
N CYS A 134 7.91 33.63 17.84
CA CYS A 134 8.12 33.57 16.40
C CYS A 134 8.98 34.71 15.83
N ASN A 135 9.22 35.76 16.63
CA ASN A 135 10.15 36.83 16.26
C ASN A 135 11.60 36.54 16.61
N ARG A 136 11.87 35.51 17.42
CA ARG A 136 13.22 35.16 17.80
C ARG A 136 14.02 34.64 16.60
N PRO A 137 15.33 34.93 16.53
CA PRO A 137 16.15 34.58 15.38
C PRO A 137 16.30 33.05 15.18
N ASP A 138 16.37 32.30 16.28
CA ASP A 138 16.41 30.83 16.31
C ASP A 138 15.15 30.19 15.72
N PHE A 139 13.97 30.70 16.07
CA PHE A 139 12.71 30.22 15.50
C PHE A 139 12.61 30.50 13.99
N LYS A 140 13.04 31.68 13.54
CA LYS A 140 13.06 32.06 12.13
C LYS A 140 14.02 31.22 11.30
N GLU A 141 15.17 30.86 11.87
CA GLU A 141 16.13 29.95 11.23
C GLU A 141 15.52 28.56 11.04
N LEU A 142 14.94 27.97 12.10
CA LEU A 142 14.26 26.68 12.02
C LEU A 142 13.07 26.68 11.05
N THR A 143 12.34 27.80 10.97
CA THR A 143 11.25 27.98 10.01
C THR A 143 11.78 27.91 8.58
N LYS A 144 12.87 28.61 8.29
CA LYS A 144 13.50 28.63 6.97
C LYS A 144 14.07 27.26 6.59
N GLU A 145 14.71 26.57 7.53
CA GLU A 145 15.21 25.21 7.32
C GLU A 145 14.05 24.25 6.99
N TYR A 146 12.94 24.33 7.72
CA TYR A 146 11.76 23.50 7.47
C TYR A 146 11.15 23.76 6.09
N GLU A 147 10.98 25.03 5.69
CA GLU A 147 10.46 25.38 4.36
C GLU A 147 11.39 24.89 3.24
N THR A 148 12.70 24.89 3.48
CA THR A 148 13.69 24.35 2.54
C THR A 148 13.51 22.84 2.37
N LEU A 149 13.37 22.10 3.48
CA LEU A 149 13.13 20.65 3.44
C LEU A 149 11.79 20.31 2.78
N ARG A 150 10.74 21.06 3.07
CA ARG A 150 9.42 20.88 2.44
C ARG A 150 9.48 21.04 0.92
N ASN A 151 10.15 22.09 0.43
CA ASN A 151 10.33 22.28 -1.00
C ASN A 151 11.15 21.13 -1.63
N ALA A 152 12.15 20.61 -0.93
CA ALA A 152 12.88 19.42 -1.38
C ALA A 152 12.00 18.16 -1.42
N THR A 153 11.12 17.96 -0.43
CA THR A 153 10.10 16.90 -0.42
C THR A 153 9.20 17.01 -1.67
N ASP A 154 8.69 18.21 -1.97
CA ASP A 154 7.80 18.45 -3.11
C ASP A 154 8.51 18.11 -4.45
N GLN A 155 9.78 18.51 -4.58
CA GLN A 155 10.60 18.18 -5.76
C GLN A 155 10.86 16.67 -5.90
N LEU A 156 11.13 15.98 -4.79
CA LEU A 156 11.30 14.52 -4.78
C LEU A 156 10.00 13.81 -5.17
N MET A 157 8.85 14.23 -4.62
CA MET A 157 7.54 13.69 -4.98
C MET A 157 7.20 13.92 -6.45
N GLN A 158 7.48 15.10 -6.98
CA GLN A 158 7.29 15.41 -8.39
C GLN A 158 8.18 14.55 -9.31
N ALA A 159 9.43 14.27 -8.89
CA ALA A 159 10.36 13.43 -9.64
C ALA A 159 9.96 11.94 -9.63
N MET A 160 9.35 11.45 -8.54
CA MET A 160 8.91 10.06 -8.42
C MET A 160 7.65 9.75 -9.25
N GLY A 161 6.84 10.77 -9.58
CA GLY A 161 5.61 10.59 -10.33
C GLY A 161 4.62 9.64 -9.64
N SER A 162 3.58 9.22 -10.36
CA SER A 162 2.44 8.47 -9.78
C SER A 162 2.58 6.94 -9.82
N TYR A 163 3.57 6.36 -10.52
CA TYR A 163 3.54 4.93 -10.84
C TYR A 163 4.87 4.17 -10.71
N ASN A 164 6.01 4.79 -10.40
CA ASN A 164 7.29 4.09 -10.23
C ASN A 164 8.26 4.89 -9.37
N ALA A 165 8.17 4.75 -8.05
CA ALA A 165 9.13 5.37 -7.15
C ALA A 165 10.41 4.53 -7.11
N GLU A 166 11.52 5.07 -7.63
CA GLU A 166 12.83 4.43 -7.50
C GLU A 166 13.18 4.23 -6.01
N PRO A 167 13.72 3.06 -5.62
CA PRO A 167 14.03 2.77 -4.20
C PRO A 167 14.99 3.77 -3.57
N GLU A 168 15.84 4.41 -4.37
CA GLU A 168 16.74 5.46 -3.90
C GLU A 168 15.98 6.74 -3.51
N LEU A 169 15.06 7.21 -4.38
CA LEU A 169 14.26 8.42 -4.13
C LEU A 169 13.34 8.24 -2.92
N VAL A 170 12.77 7.05 -2.72
CA VAL A 170 11.96 6.75 -1.53
C VAL A 170 12.79 6.81 -0.24
N ARG A 171 14.04 6.36 -0.28
CA ARG A 171 14.96 6.47 0.87
C ARG A 171 15.32 7.93 1.15
N GLN A 172 15.58 8.71 0.12
CA GLN A 172 15.87 10.15 0.25
C GLN A 172 14.65 10.90 0.81
N LEU A 173 13.45 10.63 0.30
CA LEU A 173 12.20 11.18 0.82
C LEU A 173 12.04 10.85 2.32
N THR A 174 12.23 9.58 2.68
CA THR A 174 12.12 9.14 4.09
C THR A 174 13.11 9.88 5.00
N ALA A 175 14.35 10.11 4.53
CA ALA A 175 15.35 10.85 5.29
C ALA A 175 14.94 12.32 5.50
N VAL A 176 14.46 13.00 4.45
CA VAL A 176 13.99 14.39 4.53
C VAL A 176 12.79 14.53 5.49
N GLU A 177 11.87 13.57 5.48
CA GLU A 177 10.72 13.56 6.41
C GLU A 177 11.11 13.38 7.87
N GLN A 178 12.14 12.57 8.14
CA GLN A 178 12.69 12.44 9.49
C GLN A 178 13.32 13.77 9.94
N GLU A 179 14.04 14.46 9.06
CA GLU A 179 14.62 15.77 9.36
C GLU A 179 13.53 16.82 9.64
N LYS A 180 12.46 16.88 8.82
CA LYS A 180 11.30 17.74 9.08
C LYS A 180 10.71 17.51 10.48
N THR A 181 10.60 16.25 10.90
CA THR A 181 10.10 15.88 12.23
C THR A 181 11.02 16.39 13.35
N VAL A 182 12.33 16.31 13.17
CA VAL A 182 13.32 16.80 14.14
C VAL A 182 13.23 18.32 14.27
N ILE A 183 13.16 19.05 13.16
CA ILE A 183 13.08 20.51 13.16
C ILE A 183 11.75 20.98 13.78
N LEU A 184 10.63 20.33 13.44
CA LEU A 184 9.32 20.64 14.03
C LEU A 184 9.34 20.46 15.55
N ASN A 185 9.97 19.39 16.05
CA ASN A 185 10.16 19.19 17.49
C ASN A 185 11.02 20.27 18.15
N LYS A 186 12.05 20.78 17.45
CA LYS A 186 12.85 21.90 17.97
C LYS A 186 12.01 23.17 18.05
N MET A 187 11.22 23.48 17.03
CA MET A 187 10.32 24.62 17.04
C MET A 187 9.30 24.52 18.18
N ALA A 188 8.70 23.34 18.39
CA ALA A 188 7.73 23.11 19.46
C ALA A 188 8.32 23.28 20.88
N LYS A 189 9.64 23.12 21.06
CA LYS A 189 10.32 23.35 22.36
C LYS A 189 10.61 24.83 22.66
N LEU A 190 10.52 25.69 21.65
CA LEU A 190 10.77 27.14 21.80
C LEU A 190 9.50 27.91 22.18
N ILE A 191 8.34 27.29 21.99
CA ILE A 191 7.00 27.79 22.31
C ILE A 191 6.63 27.29 23.70
#